data_AF-A0A353K2X6-F1
#
_entry.id   AF-A0A353K2X6-F1
#
_cell.length_a   1.000
_cell.length_b   1.000
_cell.length_c   1.000
_cell.angle_alpha   90.00
_cell.angle_beta   90.00
_cell.angle_gamma   90.00
#
_symmetry.space_group_name_H-M   'P 1'
#
loop_
_entity.id
_entity.type
_entity.pdbx_description
1 polymer ?
#
loop_
_entity_poly.entity_id
_entity_poly.type
_entity_poly.pdbx_seq_one_letter_code
_entity_poly.pdbx_strand_id
1 'polypeptide(L)'
;MDEEGKGIVKIKGKEVHVPNLIDGETAVVEVLCQRNFINAKVIRIEEKSEYRVEPKCKYFNKCGGCQLQHLSLEGQRKFKQKSVEKLMKQYHKVNEIIMMEKPYFYRNKVHSTLAYDKNGKIISGIYEENTHNVIPIEECIIQDRRADEIIASICKIMRVHKMKPYNEDTGQGFLRHILVKTGFASNQIMVVLVVSSQIFPGKNNFVRELLKKHPEITTIVMNVNDRKTSMVLGNVEKVLFGKGYIEDTLCNCVFQISPKSFYQVNPIQTEVLYNKAIDMAKLKGNEAVLDAYCGIGTISLIVSSKVKNVIGVELNKDAVKDAIKNAKRNKITNAFFYNDDAGDFMVSLAMKKQNVDVVFMDPPRSGSDEKFLSSLVRLLPKKVIYISCNPVTQER
;
A
#
# COMPACT_ATOMS: atom_id res chain seq x y z
N MET A 1 14.27 -17.65 -8.24
CA MET A 1 13.06 -16.85 -8.49
C MET A 1 13.46 -15.41 -8.80
N ASP A 2 12.67 -14.70 -9.60
CA ASP A 2 12.82 -13.27 -9.84
C ASP A 2 12.23 -12.43 -8.68
N GLU A 3 12.26 -11.11 -8.80
CA GLU A 3 11.76 -10.18 -7.78
C GLU A 3 10.24 -10.24 -7.58
N GLU A 4 9.50 -10.69 -8.59
CA GLU A 4 8.05 -10.89 -8.51
C GLU A 4 7.67 -12.25 -7.92
N GLY A 5 8.66 -13.10 -7.61
CA GLY A 5 8.45 -14.44 -7.07
C GLY A 5 8.16 -15.51 -8.12
N LYS A 6 8.46 -15.26 -9.39
CA LYS A 6 8.34 -16.24 -10.48
C LYS A 6 9.62 -17.06 -10.58
N GLY A 7 9.51 -18.35 -10.87
CA GLY A 7 10.66 -19.21 -11.10
C GLY A 7 11.39 -18.79 -12.36
N ILE A 8 12.72 -18.86 -12.36
CA ILE A 8 13.54 -18.55 -13.54
C ILE A 8 14.11 -19.85 -14.06
N VAL A 9 13.80 -20.21 -15.31
CA VAL A 9 14.34 -21.40 -15.97
C VAL A 9 15.02 -21.03 -17.28
N LYS A 10 16.06 -21.76 -17.65
CA LYS A 10 16.73 -21.61 -18.95
C LYS A 10 16.26 -22.72 -19.89
N ILE A 11 15.53 -22.35 -20.95
CA ILE A 11 15.05 -23.27 -21.98
C ILE A 11 15.71 -22.89 -23.31
N LYS A 12 16.50 -23.80 -23.88
CA LYS A 12 17.21 -23.58 -25.16
C LYS A 12 17.99 -22.25 -25.21
N GLY A 13 18.67 -21.90 -24.11
CA GLY A 13 19.47 -20.68 -23.98
C GLY A 13 18.67 -19.40 -23.69
N LYS A 14 17.34 -19.45 -23.62
CA LYS A 14 16.49 -18.31 -23.24
C LYS A 14 16.03 -18.41 -21.79
N GLU A 15 16.05 -17.28 -21.10
CA GLU A 15 15.47 -17.15 -19.77
C GLU A 15 13.95 -17.06 -19.86
N VAL A 16 13.26 -17.88 -19.07
CA VAL A 16 11.80 -17.95 -19.03
C VAL A 16 11.35 -17.82 -17.58
N HIS A 17 10.44 -16.87 -17.34
CA HIS A 17 9.85 -16.61 -16.03
C HIS A 17 8.56 -17.42 -15.91
N VAL A 18 8.51 -18.30 -14.92
CA VAL A 18 7.44 -19.29 -14.74
C VAL A 18 6.70 -18.98 -13.43
N PRO A 19 5.49 -18.40 -13.49
CA PRO A 19 4.64 -18.24 -12.31
C PRO A 19 4.39 -19.57 -11.59
N ASN A 20 4.28 -19.52 -10.26
CA ASN A 20 4.06 -20.67 -9.38
C ASN A 20 5.17 -21.72 -9.34
N LEU A 21 6.35 -21.48 -9.92
CA LEU A 21 7.53 -22.34 -9.78
C LEU A 21 8.50 -21.75 -8.75
N ILE A 22 8.96 -22.57 -7.78
CA ILE A 22 9.91 -22.11 -6.76
C ILE A 22 11.30 -22.74 -6.90
N ASP A 23 12.28 -22.15 -6.22
CA ASP A 23 13.66 -22.65 -6.23
C ASP A 23 13.73 -24.09 -5.68
N GLY A 24 14.44 -24.95 -6.40
CA GLY A 24 14.63 -26.36 -6.06
C GLY A 24 13.58 -27.33 -6.60
N GLU A 25 12.67 -26.88 -7.48
CA GLU A 25 11.63 -27.75 -8.07
C GLU A 25 11.97 -28.22 -9.48
N THR A 26 11.54 -29.45 -9.77
CA THR A 26 11.47 -30.00 -11.13
C THR A 26 10.00 -30.05 -11.55
N ALA A 27 9.67 -29.46 -12.70
CA ALA A 27 8.28 -29.33 -13.16
C ALA A 27 8.16 -29.41 -14.69
N VAL A 28 7.02 -29.90 -15.16
CA VAL A 28 6.61 -29.79 -16.56
C VAL A 28 5.93 -28.45 -16.75
N VAL A 29 6.50 -27.64 -17.63
CA VAL A 29 6.05 -26.27 -17.93
C VAL A 29 5.57 -26.20 -19.37
N GLU A 30 4.36 -25.68 -19.57
CA GLU A 30 3.88 -25.28 -20.89
C GLU A 30 4.42 -23.88 -21.20
N VAL A 31 5.02 -23.72 -22.37
CA VAL A 31 5.60 -22.45 -22.82
C VAL A 31 4.92 -22.02 -24.11
N LEU A 32 4.22 -20.90 -24.05
CA LEU A 32 3.58 -20.24 -25.17
C LEU A 32 4.45 -19.06 -25.62
N CYS A 33 5.11 -19.22 -26.77
CA CYS A 33 5.90 -18.17 -27.39
C CYS A 33 5.05 -17.37 -28.37
N GLN A 34 4.76 -16.10 -28.06
CA GLN A 34 4.11 -15.16 -28.98
C GLN A 34 5.04 -13.98 -29.26
N ARG A 35 5.62 -13.90 -30.47
CA ARG A 35 6.54 -12.83 -30.94
C ARG A 35 7.55 -12.32 -29.88
N ASN A 36 7.12 -11.42 -29.00
CA ASN A 36 7.93 -10.75 -27.97
C ASN A 36 7.61 -11.17 -26.51
N PHE A 37 6.61 -12.03 -26.29
CA PHE A 37 6.20 -12.51 -24.97
C PHE A 37 6.34 -14.04 -24.89
N ILE A 38 7.04 -14.50 -23.86
CA ILE A 38 7.08 -15.90 -23.48
C ILE A 38 6.17 -16.03 -22.26
N ASN A 39 5.00 -16.62 -22.43
CA ASN A 39 4.14 -16.96 -21.30
C ASN A 39 4.41 -18.42 -20.92
N ALA A 40 4.57 -18.68 -19.63
CA ALA A 40 4.88 -20.00 -19.13
C ALA A 40 3.93 -20.37 -17.99
N LYS A 41 3.54 -21.64 -17.93
CA LYS A 41 2.65 -22.14 -16.90
C LYS A 41 3.09 -23.52 -16.43
N VAL A 42 3.17 -23.70 -15.12
CA VAL A 42 3.38 -25.02 -14.52
C VAL A 42 2.16 -25.91 -14.80
N ILE A 43 2.37 -27.04 -15.48
CA ILE A 43 1.36 -28.07 -15.72
C ILE A 43 1.34 -29.08 -14.56
N ARG A 44 2.53 -29.58 -14.19
CA ARG A 44 2.71 -30.46 -13.04
C ARG A 44 4.07 -30.26 -12.40
N ILE A 45 4.16 -30.41 -11.08
CA ILE A 45 5.41 -30.44 -10.33
C ILE A 45 5.77 -31.92 -10.14
N GLU A 46 6.97 -32.31 -10.56
CA GLU A 46 7.51 -33.67 -10.44
C GLU A 46 8.28 -33.83 -9.12
N GLU A 47 9.12 -32.86 -8.79
CA GLU A 47 9.86 -32.81 -7.52
C GLU A 47 9.52 -31.49 -6.82
N LYS A 48 8.95 -31.60 -5.61
CA LYS A 48 8.57 -30.44 -4.80
C LYS A 48 9.76 -30.00 -3.94
N SER A 49 9.93 -28.69 -3.82
CA SER A 49 10.88 -28.09 -2.89
C SER A 49 10.38 -28.25 -1.45
N GLU A 50 11.30 -28.36 -0.49
CA GLU A 50 10.98 -28.47 0.95
C GLU A 50 10.17 -27.26 1.48
N TYR A 51 10.26 -26.12 0.80
CA TYR A 51 9.52 -24.91 1.15
C TYR A 51 8.16 -24.80 0.46
N ARG A 52 7.75 -25.75 -0.41
CA ARG A 52 6.44 -25.69 -1.05
C ARG A 52 5.34 -25.96 -0.03
N VAL A 53 4.33 -25.09 -0.01
CA VAL A 53 3.10 -25.30 0.74
C VAL A 53 1.89 -25.08 -0.17
N GLU A 54 0.75 -25.65 0.21
CA GLU A 54 -0.51 -25.33 -0.45
C GLU A 54 -0.99 -23.92 -0.04
N PRO A 55 -1.29 -23.03 -0.99
CA PRO A 55 -1.84 -21.72 -0.69
C PRO A 55 -3.16 -21.84 0.07
N LYS A 56 -3.29 -21.12 1.20
CA LYS A 56 -4.55 -21.09 1.97
C LYS A 56 -5.68 -20.35 1.23
N CYS A 57 -5.34 -19.45 0.31
CA CYS A 57 -6.33 -18.70 -0.46
C CYS A 57 -6.76 -19.48 -1.71
N LYS A 58 -8.06 -19.79 -1.82
CA LYS A 58 -8.66 -20.45 -3.00
C LYS A 58 -8.48 -19.67 -4.31
N TYR A 59 -8.23 -18.37 -4.23
CA TYR A 59 -8.05 -17.49 -5.38
C TYR A 59 -6.59 -17.34 -5.83
N PHE A 60 -5.62 -17.89 -5.09
CA PHE A 60 -4.20 -17.63 -5.26
C PHE A 60 -3.69 -17.74 -6.72
N ASN A 61 -4.11 -18.79 -7.44
CA ASN A 61 -3.64 -19.04 -8.82
C ASN A 61 -4.21 -18.09 -9.89
N LYS A 62 -5.13 -17.19 -9.53
CA LYS A 62 -5.78 -16.24 -10.46
C LYS A 62 -5.61 -14.79 -10.00
N CYS A 63 -5.75 -14.59 -8.69
CA CYS A 63 -5.69 -13.32 -7.98
C CYS A 63 -4.29 -12.68 -8.11
N GLY A 64 -4.17 -11.53 -8.78
CA GLY A 64 -2.90 -10.79 -8.90
C GLY A 64 -2.40 -10.13 -7.59
N GLY A 65 -3.06 -10.40 -6.46
CA GLY A 65 -2.78 -9.73 -5.18
C GLY A 65 -1.72 -10.40 -4.30
N CYS A 66 -1.39 -11.67 -4.54
CA CYS A 66 -0.43 -12.44 -3.75
C CYS A 66 0.42 -13.33 -4.65
N GLN A 67 1.74 -13.26 -4.51
CA GLN A 67 2.67 -13.99 -5.37
C GLN A 67 3.36 -15.16 -4.65
N LEU A 68 3.39 -15.18 -3.31
CA LEU A 68 4.26 -16.08 -2.54
C LEU A 68 3.53 -17.06 -1.60
N GLN A 69 2.19 -17.20 -1.66
CA GLN A 69 1.48 -18.08 -0.71
C GLN A 69 1.78 -19.58 -0.91
N HIS A 70 2.33 -19.97 -2.06
CA HIS A 70 2.78 -21.33 -2.32
C HIS A 70 4.17 -21.64 -1.73
N LEU A 71 4.78 -20.65 -1.06
CA LEU A 71 6.05 -20.75 -0.37
C LEU A 71 5.81 -20.65 1.15
N SER A 72 6.42 -21.55 1.92
CA SER A 72 6.35 -21.57 3.39
C SER A 72 6.86 -20.26 3.98
N LEU A 73 6.52 -19.96 5.23
CA LEU A 73 7.01 -18.74 5.89
C LEU A 73 8.54 -18.65 5.92
N GLU A 74 9.20 -19.79 6.16
CA GLU A 74 10.65 -19.87 6.11
C GLU A 74 11.19 -19.67 4.70
N GLY A 75 10.55 -20.29 3.69
CA GLY A 75 10.90 -20.08 2.29
C GLY A 75 10.76 -18.61 1.88
N GLN A 76 9.67 -17.94 2.29
CA GLN A 76 9.46 -16.51 2.03
C GLN A 76 10.55 -15.65 2.68
N ARG A 77 10.94 -15.97 3.93
CA ARG A 77 12.05 -15.29 4.60
C ARG A 77 13.35 -15.47 3.84
N LYS A 78 13.71 -16.71 3.48
CA LYS A 78 14.94 -17.04 2.73
C LYS A 78 14.97 -16.36 1.36
N PHE A 79 13.86 -16.40 0.63
CA PHE A 79 13.72 -15.72 -0.65
C PHE A 79 13.98 -14.21 -0.50
N LYS A 80 13.27 -13.53 0.41
CA LYS A 80 13.46 -12.08 0.62
C LYS A 80 14.87 -11.75 1.09
N GLN A 81 15.43 -12.56 2.00
CA GLN A 81 16.79 -12.38 2.53
C GLN A 81 17.82 -12.43 1.40
N LYS A 82 17.77 -13.49 0.59
CA LYS A 82 18.67 -13.69 -0.55
C LYS A 82 18.54 -12.58 -1.58
N SER A 83 17.32 -12.11 -1.85
CA SER A 83 17.08 -11.01 -2.80
C SER A 83 17.75 -9.70 -2.35
N VAL A 84 17.58 -9.32 -1.08
CA VAL A 84 18.22 -8.09 -0.54
C VAL A 84 19.73 -8.26 -0.41
N GLU A 85 20.20 -9.43 0.04
CA GLU A 85 21.64 -9.73 0.11
C GLU A 85 22.31 -9.65 -1.26
N LYS A 86 21.68 -10.17 -2.31
CA LYS A 86 22.23 -10.11 -3.67
C LYS A 86 22.52 -8.67 -4.11
N LEU A 87 21.63 -7.74 -3.78
CA LEU A 87 21.73 -6.32 -4.11
C LEU A 87 22.73 -5.59 -3.18
N MET A 88 22.63 -5.82 -1.87
CA MET A 88 23.34 -5.00 -0.88
C MET A 88 24.71 -5.54 -0.48
N LYS A 89 25.09 -6.77 -0.88
CA LYS A 89 26.35 -7.43 -0.48
C LYS A 89 27.61 -6.61 -0.70
N GLN A 90 27.61 -5.72 -1.69
CA GLN A 90 28.77 -4.87 -2.00
C GLN A 90 28.92 -3.67 -1.05
N TYR A 91 27.83 -3.28 -0.38
CA TYR A 91 27.80 -2.12 0.51
C TYR A 91 27.86 -2.53 1.98
N HIS A 92 27.12 -3.56 2.38
CA HIS A 92 27.11 -4.03 3.77
C HIS A 92 26.54 -5.45 3.91
N LYS A 93 26.81 -6.07 5.06
CA LYS A 93 26.13 -7.30 5.45
C LYS A 93 24.67 -7.00 5.81
N VAL A 94 23.73 -7.70 5.19
CA VAL A 94 22.30 -7.56 5.45
C VAL A 94 21.96 -8.28 6.76
N ASN A 95 21.23 -7.60 7.64
CA ASN A 95 20.70 -8.23 8.86
C ASN A 95 19.54 -9.17 8.52
N GLU A 96 19.18 -10.04 9.45
CA GLU A 96 18.05 -10.95 9.24
C GLU A 96 16.73 -10.19 9.05
N ILE A 97 15.93 -10.63 8.07
CA ILE A 97 14.59 -10.10 7.83
C ILE A 97 13.65 -10.46 8.97
N ILE A 98 12.98 -9.44 9.49
CA ILE A 98 11.94 -9.56 10.51
C ILE A 98 10.61 -9.86 9.82
N MET A 99 10.09 -11.08 10.05
CA MET A 99 8.82 -11.54 9.52
C MET A 99 7.67 -11.28 10.49
N MET A 100 6.45 -11.14 9.95
CA MET A 100 5.24 -11.11 10.75
C MET A 100 4.89 -12.53 11.22
N GLU A 101 4.61 -12.72 12.51
CA GLU A 101 4.30 -14.04 13.08
C GLU A 101 3.04 -14.66 12.46
N LYS A 102 1.98 -13.86 12.28
CA LYS A 102 0.69 -14.29 11.72
C LYS A 102 0.33 -13.42 10.50
N PRO A 103 0.76 -13.79 9.28
CA PRO A 103 0.64 -12.96 8.08
C PRO A 103 -0.77 -13.01 7.45
N TYR A 104 -1.82 -12.89 8.26
CA TYR A 104 -3.22 -12.93 7.81
C TYR A 104 -3.99 -11.73 8.38
N PHE A 105 -5.04 -11.31 7.66
CA PHE A 105 -5.96 -10.24 8.06
C PHE A 105 -5.27 -8.93 8.49
N TYR A 106 -4.12 -8.62 7.90
CA TYR A 106 -3.28 -7.50 8.31
C TYR A 106 -3.57 -6.21 7.53
N ARG A 107 -4.23 -6.28 6.36
CA ARG A 107 -4.48 -5.10 5.53
C ARG A 107 -5.64 -4.28 6.06
N ASN A 108 -5.32 -3.07 6.47
CA ASN A 108 -6.27 -2.06 6.94
C ASN A 108 -6.91 -1.23 5.80
N LYS A 109 -6.57 -1.53 4.55
CA LYS A 109 -7.08 -0.87 3.35
C LYS A 109 -7.39 -1.90 2.28
N VAL A 110 -8.67 -1.99 1.94
CA VAL A 110 -9.21 -2.85 0.89
C VAL A 110 -9.68 -2.00 -0.27
N HIS A 111 -9.27 -2.38 -1.47
CA HIS A 111 -9.76 -1.82 -2.72
C HIS A 111 -10.38 -2.95 -3.53
N SER A 112 -11.64 -2.75 -3.91
CA SER A 112 -12.37 -3.67 -4.77
C SER A 112 -12.90 -2.93 -5.99
N THR A 113 -12.69 -3.52 -7.16
CA THR A 113 -13.33 -3.12 -8.41
C THR A 113 -14.65 -3.86 -8.57
N LEU A 114 -15.64 -3.19 -9.15
CA LEU A 114 -16.93 -3.76 -9.47
C LEU A 114 -17.03 -4.03 -10.97
N ALA A 115 -17.62 -5.15 -11.34
CA ALA A 115 -17.88 -5.50 -12.73
C ALA A 115 -19.15 -6.34 -12.87
N TYR A 116 -19.52 -6.65 -14.11
CA TYR A 116 -20.47 -7.71 -14.41
C TYR A 116 -19.71 -9.00 -14.70
N ASP A 117 -20.23 -10.13 -14.22
CA ASP A 117 -19.80 -11.43 -14.73
C ASP A 117 -20.44 -11.71 -16.11
N LYS A 118 -20.07 -12.86 -16.70
CA LYS A 118 -20.59 -13.31 -18.00
C LYS A 118 -22.13 -13.47 -18.04
N ASN A 119 -22.76 -13.60 -16.88
CA ASN A 119 -24.21 -13.77 -16.74
C ASN A 119 -24.93 -12.45 -16.39
N GLY A 120 -24.22 -11.31 -16.39
CA GLY A 120 -24.78 -10.01 -16.04
C GLY A 120 -25.00 -9.80 -14.53
N LYS A 121 -24.41 -10.63 -13.67
CA LYS A 121 -24.47 -10.46 -12.22
C LYS A 121 -23.35 -9.52 -11.77
N ILE A 122 -23.69 -8.57 -10.88
CA ILE A 122 -22.70 -7.68 -10.25
C ILE A 122 -21.74 -8.50 -9.40
N ILE A 123 -20.44 -8.38 -9.67
CA ILE A 123 -19.34 -8.98 -8.91
C ILE A 123 -18.40 -7.91 -8.38
N SER A 124 -17.71 -8.24 -7.30
CA SER A 124 -16.65 -7.45 -6.68
C SER A 124 -15.38 -8.28 -6.56
N GLY A 125 -14.24 -7.68 -6.81
CA GLY A 125 -12.96 -8.25 -6.42
C GLY A 125 -11.80 -7.46 -6.99
N ILE A 126 -10.76 -8.17 -7.43
CA ILE A 126 -9.53 -7.55 -7.94
C ILE A 126 -9.25 -8.00 -9.36
N TYR A 127 -8.38 -7.28 -10.04
CA TYR A 127 -7.91 -7.67 -11.35
C TYR A 127 -7.07 -8.95 -11.32
N GLU A 128 -7.33 -9.83 -12.29
CA GLU A 128 -6.45 -10.92 -12.65
C GLU A 128 -5.10 -10.37 -13.12
N GLU A 129 -4.02 -11.08 -12.79
CA GLU A 129 -2.65 -10.62 -13.05
C GLU A 129 -2.48 -10.23 -14.54
N ASN A 130 -1.96 -9.02 -14.78
CA ASN A 130 -1.72 -8.45 -16.11
C ASN A 130 -2.97 -8.27 -17.00
N THR A 131 -4.17 -8.18 -16.43
CA THR A 131 -5.42 -7.93 -17.17
C THR A 131 -6.30 -6.89 -16.48
N HIS A 132 -7.39 -6.47 -17.14
CA HIS A 132 -8.50 -5.73 -16.52
C HIS A 132 -9.70 -6.64 -16.22
N ASN A 133 -9.49 -7.96 -16.21
CA ASN A 133 -10.53 -8.93 -15.88
C ASN A 133 -10.72 -9.00 -14.35
N VAL A 134 -11.93 -8.74 -13.86
CA VAL A 134 -12.22 -8.74 -12.42
C VAL A 134 -12.53 -10.17 -11.96
N ILE A 135 -11.74 -10.68 -11.04
CA ILE A 135 -11.99 -11.97 -10.38
C ILE A 135 -12.92 -11.73 -9.19
N PRO A 136 -14.06 -12.44 -9.10
CA PRO A 136 -14.92 -12.36 -7.93
C PRO A 136 -14.22 -12.89 -6.68
N ILE A 137 -14.08 -12.04 -5.67
CA ILE A 137 -13.49 -12.39 -4.37
C ILE A 137 -14.55 -12.20 -3.29
N GLU A 138 -14.84 -13.28 -2.57
CA GLU A 138 -15.79 -13.27 -1.45
C GLU A 138 -15.08 -12.98 -0.13
N GLU A 139 -13.89 -13.54 0.06
CA GLU A 139 -13.07 -13.37 1.25
C GLU A 139 -11.60 -13.32 0.84
N CYS A 140 -10.86 -12.35 1.38
CA CYS A 140 -9.43 -12.21 1.19
C CYS A 140 -8.71 -12.35 2.53
N ILE A 141 -8.00 -13.47 2.72
CA ILE A 141 -7.35 -13.83 4.00
C ILE A 141 -6.24 -12.88 4.48
N ILE A 142 -5.88 -11.86 3.69
CA ILE A 142 -4.92 -10.82 4.08
C ILE A 142 -5.59 -9.47 4.38
N GLN A 143 -6.89 -9.34 4.14
CA GLN A 143 -7.69 -8.12 4.32
C GLN A 143 -8.56 -8.21 5.57
N ASP A 144 -9.02 -7.08 6.09
CA ASP A 144 -9.99 -7.06 7.19
C ASP A 144 -11.32 -7.69 6.75
N ARG A 145 -11.81 -8.70 7.47
CA ARG A 145 -13.06 -9.42 7.14
C ARG A 145 -14.27 -8.50 7.08
N ARG A 146 -14.32 -7.46 7.92
CA ARG A 146 -15.43 -6.50 7.93
C ARG A 146 -15.51 -5.75 6.60
N ALA A 147 -14.36 -5.49 5.96
CA ALA A 147 -14.34 -4.85 4.65
C ALA A 147 -14.97 -5.75 3.58
N ASP A 148 -14.67 -7.04 3.58
CA ASP A 148 -15.27 -8.01 2.64
C ASP A 148 -16.80 -8.09 2.83
N GLU A 149 -17.27 -8.14 4.07
CA GLU A 149 -18.71 -8.13 4.41
C GLU A 149 -19.42 -6.84 3.99
N ILE A 150 -18.77 -5.69 4.17
CA ILE A 150 -19.26 -4.38 3.71
C ILE A 150 -19.37 -4.34 2.19
N ILE A 151 -18.34 -4.78 1.47
CA ILE A 151 -18.32 -4.82 0.00
C ILE A 151 -19.42 -5.75 -0.53
N ALA A 152 -19.59 -6.93 0.07
CA ALA A 152 -20.65 -7.86 -0.31
C ALA A 152 -22.05 -7.26 -0.09
N SER A 153 -22.26 -6.55 1.02
CA SER A 153 -23.51 -5.83 1.28
C SER A 153 -23.77 -4.69 0.29
N ILE A 154 -22.74 -3.92 -0.07
CA ILE A 154 -22.84 -2.87 -1.10
C ILE A 154 -23.27 -3.47 -2.43
N CYS A 155 -22.68 -4.59 -2.86
CA CYS A 155 -23.07 -5.27 -4.10
C CYS A 155 -24.55 -5.69 -4.09
N LYS A 156 -25.06 -6.17 -2.95
CA LYS A 156 -26.49 -6.52 -2.78
C LYS A 156 -27.38 -5.27 -2.87
N ILE A 157 -27.01 -4.19 -2.19
CA ILE A 157 -27.76 -2.91 -2.20
C ILE A 157 -27.79 -2.32 -3.62
N MET A 158 -26.67 -2.35 -4.34
CA MET A 158 -26.63 -1.89 -5.74
C MET A 158 -27.68 -2.58 -6.62
N ARG A 159 -27.85 -3.90 -6.47
CA ARG A 159 -28.87 -4.65 -7.22
C ARG A 159 -30.28 -4.17 -6.89
N VAL A 160 -30.60 -3.95 -5.61
CA VAL A 160 -31.91 -3.45 -5.16
C VAL A 160 -32.21 -2.07 -5.70
N HIS A 161 -31.22 -1.17 -5.68
CA HIS A 161 -31.36 0.22 -6.15
C HIS A 161 -31.12 0.38 -7.66
N LYS A 162 -31.01 -0.72 -8.42
CA LYS A 162 -30.75 -0.75 -9.87
C LYS A 162 -29.52 0.07 -10.28
N MET A 163 -28.51 0.13 -9.41
CA MET A 163 -27.25 0.81 -9.64
C MET A 163 -26.29 -0.08 -10.42
N LYS A 164 -25.62 0.49 -11.43
CA LYS A 164 -24.73 -0.26 -12.32
C LYS A 164 -23.25 -0.06 -11.91
N PRO A 165 -22.43 -1.13 -11.90
CA PRO A 165 -20.98 -1.01 -11.95
C PRO A 165 -20.56 -0.16 -13.15
N TYR A 166 -19.47 0.58 -13.00
CA TYR A 166 -18.86 1.30 -14.11
C TYR A 166 -18.09 0.34 -15.00
N ASN A 167 -18.20 0.52 -16.32
CA ASN A 167 -17.49 -0.22 -17.33
C ASN A 167 -16.50 0.74 -18.02
N GLU A 168 -15.21 0.44 -17.94
CA GLU A 168 -14.14 1.32 -18.43
C GLU A 168 -14.09 1.41 -19.97
N ASP A 169 -14.49 0.33 -20.67
CA ASP A 169 -14.50 0.28 -22.14
C ASP A 169 -15.61 1.16 -22.73
N THR A 170 -16.81 1.08 -22.17
CA THR A 170 -17.99 1.82 -22.62
C THR A 170 -18.11 3.20 -21.99
N GLY A 171 -17.43 3.43 -20.86
CA GLY A 171 -17.55 4.66 -20.05
C GLY A 171 -18.89 4.82 -19.35
N GLN A 172 -19.71 3.75 -19.26
CA GLN A 172 -21.04 3.78 -18.68
C GLN A 172 -21.10 3.17 -17.28
N GLY A 173 -22.12 3.53 -16.51
CA GLY A 173 -22.35 3.02 -15.16
C GLY A 173 -22.02 4.05 -14.09
N PHE A 174 -22.17 3.67 -12.82
CA PHE A 174 -22.12 4.60 -11.69
C PHE A 174 -20.96 4.32 -10.73
N LEU A 175 -20.93 3.14 -10.10
CA LEU A 175 -19.93 2.83 -9.07
C LEU A 175 -18.73 2.12 -9.69
N ARG A 176 -17.55 2.75 -9.64
CA ARG A 176 -16.28 2.23 -10.19
C ARG A 176 -15.59 1.28 -9.23
N HIS A 177 -15.35 1.77 -8.03
CA HIS A 177 -14.60 1.05 -7.00
C HIS A 177 -15.20 1.30 -5.62
N ILE A 178 -14.92 0.37 -4.73
CA ILE A 178 -15.17 0.51 -3.30
C ILE A 178 -13.80 0.48 -2.62
N LEU A 179 -13.52 1.47 -1.80
CA LEU A 179 -12.39 1.45 -0.88
C LEU A 179 -12.94 1.35 0.54
N VAL A 180 -12.43 0.42 1.33
CA VAL A 180 -12.71 0.35 2.77
C VAL A 180 -11.39 0.54 3.50
N LYS A 181 -11.32 1.54 4.39
CA LYS A 181 -10.22 1.70 5.34
C LYS A 181 -10.73 1.34 6.73
N THR A 182 -9.96 0.56 7.47
CA THR A 182 -10.27 0.16 8.84
C THR A 182 -9.15 0.67 9.75
N GLY A 183 -9.51 1.28 10.88
CA GLY A 183 -8.55 1.55 11.95
C GLY A 183 -8.29 0.24 12.69
N PHE A 184 -7.03 -0.20 12.72
CA PHE A 184 -6.64 -1.46 13.34
C PHE A 184 -6.77 -1.42 14.86
N ALA A 185 -6.33 -0.33 15.50
CA ALA A 185 -6.46 -0.15 16.94
C ALA A 185 -7.82 0.47 17.32
N SER A 186 -8.30 1.43 16.51
CA SER A 186 -9.53 2.17 16.82
C SER A 186 -10.83 1.47 16.46
N ASN A 187 -10.78 0.45 15.59
CA ASN A 187 -11.93 -0.20 14.96
C ASN A 187 -12.83 0.73 14.11
N GLN A 188 -12.42 1.97 13.83
CA GLN A 188 -13.21 2.87 13.00
C GLN A 188 -13.18 2.43 11.54
N ILE A 189 -14.32 2.50 10.84
CA ILE A 189 -14.40 2.07 9.44
C ILE A 189 -14.86 3.22 8.54
N MET A 190 -14.06 3.48 7.51
CA MET A 190 -14.38 4.40 6.43
C MET A 190 -14.69 3.63 5.15
N VAL A 191 -15.88 3.88 4.59
CA VAL A 191 -16.25 3.42 3.26
C VAL A 191 -16.14 4.57 2.28
N VAL A 192 -15.36 4.40 1.20
CA VAL A 192 -15.26 5.34 0.10
C VAL A 192 -15.89 4.73 -1.15
N LEU A 193 -16.97 5.35 -1.62
CA LEU A 193 -17.67 4.99 -2.84
C LEU A 193 -17.08 5.82 -3.98
N VAL A 194 -16.34 5.17 -4.89
CA VAL A 194 -15.75 5.84 -6.05
C VAL A 194 -16.75 5.79 -7.20
N VAL A 195 -17.30 6.94 -7.57
CA VAL A 195 -18.40 7.07 -8.53
C VAL A 195 -17.98 7.86 -9.77
N SER A 196 -18.64 7.61 -10.90
CA SER A 196 -18.41 8.32 -12.16
C SER A 196 -19.12 9.69 -12.25
N SER A 197 -20.07 9.98 -11.34
CA SER A 197 -20.89 11.18 -11.37
C SER A 197 -21.10 11.78 -9.97
N GLN A 198 -21.24 13.10 -9.89
CA GLN A 198 -21.57 13.80 -8.65
C GLN A 198 -23.02 13.57 -8.18
N ILE A 199 -23.90 13.17 -9.10
CA ILE A 199 -25.30 12.89 -8.80
C ILE A 199 -25.41 11.44 -8.32
N PHE A 200 -25.83 11.26 -7.07
CA PHE A 200 -26.11 9.95 -6.48
C PHE A 200 -27.61 9.83 -6.18
N PRO A 201 -28.40 9.27 -7.12
CA PRO A 201 -29.83 9.01 -6.91
C PRO A 201 -30.04 8.06 -5.73
N GLY A 202 -30.97 8.38 -4.84
CA GLY A 202 -31.27 7.53 -3.69
C GLY A 202 -30.18 7.45 -2.62
N LYS A 203 -29.18 8.36 -2.64
CA LYS A 203 -28.03 8.34 -1.69
C LYS A 203 -28.43 8.12 -0.23
N ASN A 204 -29.50 8.77 0.23
CA ASN A 204 -29.93 8.70 1.63
C ASN A 204 -30.47 7.31 1.98
N ASN A 205 -31.19 6.68 1.05
CA ASN A 205 -31.70 5.31 1.22
C ASN A 205 -30.54 4.31 1.19
N PHE A 206 -29.61 4.46 0.24
CA PHE A 206 -28.42 3.63 0.15
C PHE A 206 -27.59 3.68 1.45
N VAL A 207 -27.29 4.87 1.95
CA VAL A 207 -26.53 5.08 3.19
C VAL A 207 -27.26 4.47 4.38
N ARG A 208 -28.57 4.71 4.52
CA ARG A 208 -29.38 4.16 5.61
C ARG A 208 -29.41 2.62 5.60
N GLU A 209 -29.57 2.00 4.44
CA GLU A 209 -29.56 0.53 4.32
C GLU A 209 -28.19 -0.06 4.64
N LEU A 210 -27.12 0.61 4.21
CA LEU A 210 -25.75 0.17 4.50
C LEU A 210 -25.48 0.24 6.02
N LEU A 211 -25.78 1.38 6.65
CA LEU A 211 -25.60 1.57 8.10
C LEU A 211 -26.50 0.66 8.95
N LYS A 212 -27.70 0.30 8.44
CA LYS A 212 -28.56 -0.69 9.11
C LYS A 212 -27.93 -2.07 9.18
N LYS A 213 -27.18 -2.46 8.13
CA LYS A 213 -26.48 -3.75 8.09
C LYS A 213 -25.14 -3.73 8.81
N HIS A 214 -24.44 -2.61 8.73
CA HIS A 214 -23.08 -2.42 9.20
C HIS A 214 -23.00 -1.16 10.09
N PRO A 215 -23.55 -1.22 11.32
CA PRO A 215 -23.59 -0.08 12.23
C PRO A 215 -22.21 0.38 12.72
N GLU A 216 -21.18 -0.46 12.58
CA GLU A 216 -19.78 -0.16 12.91
C GLU A 216 -19.10 0.83 11.94
N ILE A 217 -19.72 1.11 10.78
CA ILE A 217 -19.23 2.13 9.86
C ILE A 217 -19.32 3.50 10.53
N THR A 218 -18.18 4.18 10.65
CA THR A 218 -18.12 5.51 11.28
C THR A 218 -18.11 6.63 10.25
N THR A 219 -17.71 6.37 9.01
CA THR A 219 -17.65 7.37 7.94
C THR A 219 -17.95 6.77 6.57
N ILE A 220 -18.75 7.49 5.78
CA ILE A 220 -18.97 7.18 4.36
C ILE A 220 -18.64 8.42 3.53
N VAL A 221 -17.75 8.26 2.55
CA VAL A 221 -17.36 9.33 1.62
C VAL A 221 -17.67 8.90 0.19
N MET A 222 -18.24 9.80 -0.59
CA MET A 222 -18.32 9.68 -2.04
C MET A 222 -17.13 10.38 -2.66
N ASN A 223 -16.35 9.67 -3.47
CA ASN A 223 -15.26 10.24 -4.26
C ASN A 223 -15.65 10.17 -5.74
N VAL A 224 -15.57 11.29 -6.46
CA VAL A 224 -15.99 11.36 -7.86
C VAL A 224 -14.77 11.30 -8.77
N ASN A 225 -14.75 10.29 -9.63
CA ASN A 225 -13.73 10.06 -10.64
C ASN A 225 -14.39 9.85 -12.01
N ASP A 226 -14.56 10.95 -12.73
CA ASP A 226 -15.12 11.06 -14.07
C ASP A 226 -14.07 10.92 -15.20
N ARG A 227 -12.82 10.62 -14.83
CA ARG A 227 -11.67 10.58 -15.76
C ARG A 227 -11.39 9.17 -16.26
N LYS A 228 -10.93 9.08 -17.51
CA LYS A 228 -10.29 7.88 -18.07
C LYS A 228 -8.83 7.81 -17.60
N THR A 229 -8.61 7.30 -16.40
CA THR A 229 -7.30 7.20 -15.75
C THR A 229 -7.21 5.92 -14.91
N SER A 230 -6.00 5.41 -14.73
CA SER A 230 -5.69 4.31 -13.81
C SER A 230 -5.75 4.73 -12.34
N MET A 231 -5.79 6.04 -12.05
CA MET A 231 -5.98 6.53 -10.68
C MET A 231 -7.37 6.14 -10.17
N VAL A 232 -7.42 5.45 -9.03
CA VAL A 232 -8.69 5.00 -8.42
C VAL A 232 -9.50 6.19 -7.92
N LEU A 233 -8.89 7.10 -7.15
CA LEU A 233 -9.57 8.24 -6.56
C LEU A 233 -9.47 9.46 -7.48
N GLY A 234 -10.59 10.15 -7.65
CA GLY A 234 -10.68 11.45 -8.30
C GLY A 234 -10.56 12.62 -7.32
N ASN A 235 -10.78 13.84 -7.81
CA ASN A 235 -10.44 15.05 -7.07
C ASN A 235 -11.55 15.57 -6.16
N VAL A 236 -12.81 15.21 -6.41
CA VAL A 236 -13.96 15.70 -5.64
C VAL A 236 -14.37 14.67 -4.59
N GLU A 237 -14.52 15.12 -3.35
CA GLU A 237 -14.98 14.30 -2.23
C GLU A 237 -16.20 14.94 -1.58
N LYS A 238 -17.18 14.11 -1.21
CA LYS A 238 -18.37 14.52 -0.47
C LYS A 238 -18.63 13.54 0.65
N VAL A 239 -18.67 14.05 1.88
CA VAL A 239 -19.05 13.25 3.05
C VAL A 239 -20.54 12.93 2.95
N LEU A 240 -20.87 11.63 2.98
CA LEU A 240 -22.25 11.15 3.01
C LEU A 240 -22.69 10.83 4.43
N PHE A 241 -21.76 10.42 5.30
CA PHE A 241 -21.99 10.12 6.70
C PHE A 241 -20.69 10.27 7.51
N GLY A 242 -20.78 10.70 8.77
CA GLY A 242 -19.64 10.80 9.67
C GLY A 242 -18.76 12.04 9.46
N LYS A 243 -17.47 11.91 9.81
CA LYS A 243 -16.53 13.05 9.86
C LYS A 243 -15.78 13.29 8.54
N GLY A 244 -15.85 12.34 7.60
CA GLY A 244 -15.07 12.36 6.36
C GLY A 244 -13.65 11.80 6.49
N TYR A 245 -13.29 11.32 7.68
CA TYR A 245 -12.03 10.64 7.99
C TYR A 245 -12.26 9.61 9.11
N ILE A 246 -11.30 8.71 9.28
CA ILE A 246 -11.19 7.86 10.49
C ILE A 246 -9.94 8.23 11.27
N GLU A 247 -9.87 7.77 12.49
CA GLU A 247 -8.68 7.88 13.34
C GLU A 247 -8.14 6.49 13.64
N ASP A 248 -6.83 6.33 13.72
CA ASP A 248 -6.19 5.09 14.17
C ASP A 248 -4.93 5.38 14.96
N THR A 249 -4.47 4.41 15.76
CA THR A 249 -3.25 4.55 16.59
C THR A 249 -2.11 3.76 15.99
N LEU A 250 -0.94 4.39 15.88
CA LEU A 250 0.32 3.76 15.44
C LEU A 250 1.47 4.32 16.28
N CYS A 251 2.28 3.45 16.87
CA CYS A 251 3.40 3.82 17.74
C CYS A 251 3.02 4.87 18.80
N ASN A 252 1.88 4.67 19.48
CA ASN A 252 1.31 5.58 20.49
C ASN A 252 0.87 6.97 20.00
N CYS A 253 0.87 7.22 18.69
CA CYS A 253 0.31 8.44 18.10
C CYS A 253 -1.03 8.16 17.43
N VAL A 254 -1.98 9.08 17.56
CA VAL A 254 -3.29 9.02 16.90
C VAL A 254 -3.24 9.78 15.59
N PHE A 255 -3.52 9.10 14.49
CA PHE A 255 -3.52 9.66 13.14
C PHE A 255 -4.92 9.76 12.57
N GLN A 256 -5.25 10.93 12.05
CA GLN A 256 -6.38 11.14 11.17
C GLN A 256 -6.06 10.61 9.77
N ILE A 257 -6.93 9.78 9.23
CA ILE A 257 -6.79 9.11 7.94
C ILE A 257 -7.96 9.53 7.04
N SER A 258 -7.65 10.38 6.08
CA SER A 258 -8.56 10.86 5.04
C SER A 258 -8.67 9.84 3.88
N PRO A 259 -9.64 9.96 2.95
CA PRO A 259 -9.81 9.00 1.85
C PRO A 259 -8.57 8.88 0.97
N LYS A 260 -7.96 10.00 0.59
CA LYS A 260 -6.75 10.07 -0.25
C LYS A 260 -5.44 9.91 0.50
N SER A 261 -5.43 9.98 1.84
CA SER A 261 -4.17 9.92 2.56
C SER A 261 -3.48 8.56 2.38
N PHE A 262 -2.17 8.61 2.17
CA PHE A 262 -1.33 7.43 2.28
C PHE A 262 -1.19 7.08 3.76
N TYR A 263 -1.41 5.80 4.06
CA TYR A 263 -1.22 5.22 5.38
C TYR A 263 -0.78 3.77 5.16
N GLN A 264 0.15 3.31 5.99
CA GLN A 264 0.73 1.99 5.82
C GLN A 264 -0.34 0.91 5.99
N VAL A 265 -0.36 -0.05 5.07
CA VAL A 265 -1.47 -1.01 4.98
C VAL A 265 -1.38 -2.11 6.03
N ASN A 266 -0.21 -2.35 6.62
CA ASN A 266 0.01 -3.35 7.67
C ASN A 266 0.50 -2.64 8.94
N PRO A 267 -0.40 -2.18 9.82
CA PRO A 267 -0.01 -1.40 11.00
C PRO A 267 0.88 -2.20 11.96
N ILE A 268 0.65 -3.51 12.09
CA ILE A 268 1.46 -4.40 12.95
C ILE A 268 2.94 -4.37 12.51
N GLN A 269 3.23 -4.61 11.23
CA GLN A 269 4.61 -4.56 10.74
C GLN A 269 5.15 -3.14 10.58
N THR A 270 4.28 -2.14 10.43
CA THR A 270 4.71 -0.74 10.37
C THR A 270 5.30 -0.29 11.69
N GLU A 271 4.68 -0.69 12.81
CA GLU A 271 5.21 -0.38 14.13
C GLU A 271 6.60 -1.00 14.35
N VAL A 272 6.79 -2.26 13.92
CA VAL A 272 8.10 -2.92 13.94
C VAL A 272 9.12 -2.16 13.07
N LEU A 273 8.74 -1.79 11.85
CA LEU A 273 9.59 -1.06 10.90
C LEU A 273 10.03 0.30 11.47
N TYR A 274 9.09 1.09 11.95
CA TYR A 274 9.36 2.45 12.44
C TYR A 274 10.15 2.44 13.74
N ASN A 275 9.84 1.55 14.69
CA ASN A 275 10.66 1.40 15.89
C ASN A 275 12.10 1.01 15.53
N LYS A 276 12.28 0.08 14.58
CA LYS A 276 13.63 -0.31 14.13
C LYS A 276 14.38 0.86 13.48
N ALA A 277 13.71 1.64 12.64
CA ALA A 277 14.29 2.83 12.00
C ALA A 277 14.73 3.88 13.03
N ILE A 278 13.89 4.13 14.03
CA ILE A 278 14.18 5.05 15.14
C ILE A 278 15.35 4.54 15.99
N ASP A 279 15.42 3.25 16.29
CA ASP A 279 16.53 2.65 17.05
C ASP A 279 17.85 2.78 16.29
N MET A 280 17.84 2.58 14.97
CA MET A 280 19.01 2.77 14.09
C MET A 280 19.46 4.23 14.03
N ALA A 281 18.53 5.18 14.19
CA ALA A 281 18.83 6.60 14.26
C ALA A 281 19.64 6.97 15.52
N LYS A 282 19.61 6.16 16.59
CA LYS A 282 20.37 6.38 17.84
C LYS A 282 20.24 7.82 18.38
N LEU A 283 19.01 8.31 18.40
CA LEU A 283 18.67 9.69 18.79
C LEU A 283 18.92 9.90 20.28
N LYS A 284 19.43 11.09 20.64
CA LYS A 284 19.80 11.49 22.00
C LYS A 284 18.89 12.56 22.58
N GLY A 285 17.98 13.14 21.78
CA GLY A 285 17.02 14.16 22.22
C GLY A 285 17.38 15.58 21.81
N ASN A 286 18.59 15.82 21.31
CA ASN A 286 19.07 17.15 20.94
C ASN A 286 19.09 17.40 19.42
N GLU A 287 18.82 16.36 18.62
CA GLU A 287 18.89 16.39 17.17
C GLU A 287 17.79 17.26 16.53
N ALA A 288 18.14 17.95 15.45
CA ALA A 288 17.17 18.44 14.47
C ALA A 288 16.98 17.37 13.38
N VAL A 289 15.74 16.92 13.17
CA VAL A 289 15.41 15.88 12.21
C VAL A 289 14.64 16.45 11.03
N LEU A 290 14.99 16.02 9.83
CA LEU A 290 14.19 16.24 8.62
C LEU A 290 13.54 14.93 8.19
N ASP A 291 12.24 14.94 7.96
CA ASP A 291 11.45 13.84 7.43
C ASP A 291 11.02 14.19 5.99
N ALA A 292 11.72 13.60 5.01
CA ALA A 292 11.43 13.80 3.60
C ALA A 292 10.33 12.83 3.16
N TYR A 293 9.40 13.31 2.33
CA TYR A 293 8.20 12.56 1.94
C TYR A 293 7.30 12.25 3.15
N CYS A 294 7.15 13.22 4.05
CA CYS A 294 6.56 12.94 5.37
C CYS A 294 5.08 12.53 5.33
N GLY A 295 4.38 12.70 4.20
CA GLY A 295 2.96 12.38 4.06
C GLY A 295 2.12 13.07 5.13
N ILE A 296 1.32 12.29 5.86
CA ILE A 296 0.51 12.78 6.99
C ILE A 296 1.30 12.93 8.31
N GLY A 297 2.63 12.92 8.23
CA GLY A 297 3.54 13.10 9.36
C GLY A 297 3.72 11.85 10.23
N THR A 298 3.58 10.63 9.68
CA THR A 298 3.67 9.41 10.51
C THR A 298 5.01 9.29 11.22
N ILE A 299 6.12 9.27 10.48
CA ILE A 299 7.47 9.22 11.04
C ILE A 299 7.74 10.49 11.86
N SER A 300 7.45 11.66 11.28
CA SER A 300 7.65 12.97 11.94
C SER A 300 7.09 13.03 13.36
N LEU A 301 5.84 12.60 13.56
CA LEU A 301 5.17 12.71 14.86
C LEU A 301 5.60 11.62 15.83
N ILE A 302 5.95 10.43 15.34
CA ILE A 302 6.45 9.35 16.20
C ILE A 302 7.84 9.72 16.74
N VAL A 303 8.72 10.27 15.89
CA VAL A 303 10.09 10.62 16.28
C VAL A 303 10.17 11.90 17.11
N SER A 304 9.16 12.80 17.04
CA SER A 304 9.19 14.10 17.70
C SER A 304 9.36 14.03 19.22
N SER A 305 8.92 12.94 19.84
CA SER A 305 9.07 12.67 21.28
C SER A 305 10.53 12.40 21.71
N LYS A 306 11.44 12.14 20.76
CA LYS A 306 12.83 11.72 21.01
C LYS A 306 13.88 12.70 20.49
N VAL A 307 13.48 13.89 20.04
CA VAL A 307 14.37 14.85 19.37
C VAL A 307 14.02 16.29 19.73
N LYS A 308 14.92 17.23 19.41
CA LYS A 308 14.70 18.65 19.69
C LYS A 308 13.55 19.20 18.85
N ASN A 309 13.61 18.96 17.54
CA ASN A 309 12.58 19.39 16.60
C ASN A 309 12.59 18.52 15.34
N VAL A 310 11.45 18.51 14.65
CA VAL A 310 11.24 17.77 13.40
C VAL A 310 10.73 18.73 12.32
N ILE A 311 11.28 18.60 11.13
CA ILE A 311 10.88 19.30 9.92
C ILE A 311 10.35 18.25 8.93
N GLY A 312 9.04 18.19 8.73
CA GLY A 312 8.41 17.36 7.71
C GLY A 312 8.23 18.12 6.40
N VAL A 313 8.66 17.53 5.28
CA VAL A 313 8.49 18.12 3.95
C VAL A 313 7.72 17.17 3.04
N GLU A 314 6.65 17.67 2.43
CA GLU A 314 5.74 16.88 1.60
C GLU A 314 5.17 17.72 0.43
N LEU A 315 5.17 17.14 -0.77
CA LEU A 315 4.72 17.80 -1.99
C LEU A 315 3.18 17.91 -2.03
N ASN A 316 2.47 16.97 -1.43
CA ASN A 316 1.02 16.94 -1.38
C ASN A 316 0.48 17.87 -0.28
N LYS A 317 -0.15 18.97 -0.73
CA LYS A 317 -0.77 19.98 0.15
C LYS A 317 -1.81 19.41 1.13
N ASP A 318 -2.60 18.42 0.72
CA ASP A 318 -3.63 17.84 1.60
C ASP A 318 -2.99 16.94 2.67
N ALA A 319 -1.91 16.23 2.33
CA ALA A 319 -1.14 15.46 3.29
C ALA A 319 -0.47 16.36 4.35
N VAL A 320 0.08 17.52 3.95
CA VAL A 320 0.62 18.52 4.89
C VAL A 320 -0.46 19.06 5.83
N LYS A 321 -1.66 19.37 5.33
CA LYS A 321 -2.79 19.79 6.19
C LYS A 321 -3.14 18.71 7.20
N ASP A 322 -3.16 17.44 6.78
CA ASP A 322 -3.44 16.32 7.67
C ASP A 322 -2.32 16.11 8.70
N ALA A 323 -1.05 16.29 8.31
CA ALA A 323 0.09 16.25 9.22
C ALA A 323 0.00 17.32 10.32
N ILE A 324 -0.35 18.56 9.96
CA ILE A 324 -0.57 19.65 10.94
C ILE A 324 -1.73 19.32 11.89
N LYS A 325 -2.83 18.75 11.39
CA LYS A 325 -3.95 18.31 12.25
C LYS A 325 -3.52 17.18 13.18
N ASN A 326 -2.72 16.23 12.69
CA ASN A 326 -2.20 15.12 13.48
C ASN A 326 -1.24 15.62 14.57
N ALA A 327 -0.40 16.62 14.28
CA ALA A 327 0.47 17.24 15.29
C ALA A 327 -0.35 17.85 16.43
N LYS A 328 -1.37 18.67 16.09
CA LYS A 328 -2.27 19.27 17.07
C LYS A 328 -3.01 18.22 17.90
N ARG A 329 -3.48 17.15 17.26
CA ARG A 329 -4.19 16.04 17.91
C ARG A 329 -3.34 15.32 18.94
N ASN A 330 -2.06 15.09 18.62
CA ASN A 330 -1.10 14.47 19.54
C ASN A 330 -0.45 15.47 20.50
N LYS A 331 -0.89 16.74 20.50
CA LYS A 331 -0.31 17.84 21.30
C LYS A 331 1.20 18.01 21.08
N ILE A 332 1.68 17.72 19.86
CA ILE A 332 3.07 17.85 19.47
C ILE A 332 3.31 19.27 18.98
N THR A 333 4.27 19.96 19.60
CA THR A 333 4.59 21.39 19.33
C THR A 333 5.95 21.59 18.67
N ASN A 334 6.80 20.55 18.61
CA ASN A 334 8.14 20.59 18.05
C ASN A 334 8.25 19.96 16.65
N ALA A 335 7.12 19.72 15.96
CA ALA A 335 7.08 19.23 14.59
C ALA A 335 6.47 20.28 13.66
N PHE A 336 7.21 20.65 12.61
CA PHE A 336 6.86 21.69 11.64
C PHE A 336 6.74 21.10 10.25
N PHE A 337 5.67 21.43 9.52
CA PHE A 337 5.38 20.82 8.22
C PHE A 337 5.36 21.86 7.10
N TYR A 338 6.03 21.53 5.99
CA TYR A 338 6.18 22.40 4.82
C TYR A 338 5.65 21.71 3.57
N ASN A 339 4.88 22.45 2.78
CA ASN A 339 4.45 22.00 1.47
C ASN A 339 5.46 22.46 0.42
N ASP A 340 6.44 21.61 0.13
CA ASP A 340 7.57 21.93 -0.76
C ASP A 340 8.14 20.65 -1.39
N ASP A 341 9.01 20.81 -2.39
CA ASP A 341 9.89 19.74 -2.84
C ASP A 341 11.00 19.51 -1.81
N ALA A 342 11.14 18.28 -1.32
CA ALA A 342 12.10 17.97 -0.27
C ALA A 342 13.56 18.19 -0.73
N GLY A 343 13.88 17.99 -2.00
CA GLY A 343 15.21 18.25 -2.55
C GLY A 343 15.53 19.75 -2.56
N ASP A 344 14.62 20.57 -3.08
CA ASP A 344 14.79 22.03 -3.13
C ASP A 344 14.81 22.64 -1.72
N PHE A 345 14.00 22.11 -0.80
CA PHE A 345 13.99 22.51 0.60
C PHE A 345 15.33 22.24 1.30
N MET A 346 15.92 21.05 1.10
CA MET A 346 17.24 20.71 1.65
C MET A 346 18.34 21.64 1.12
N VAL A 347 18.31 22.00 -0.16
CA VAL A 347 19.24 22.97 -0.74
C VAL A 347 19.08 24.35 -0.09
N SER A 348 17.84 24.79 0.15
CA SER A 348 17.55 26.06 0.84
C SER A 348 18.13 26.08 2.26
N LEU A 349 17.96 25.00 3.02
CA LEU A 349 18.53 24.86 4.37
C LEU A 349 20.07 24.94 4.33
N ALA A 350 20.69 24.22 3.40
CA ALA A 350 22.15 24.23 3.23
C ALA A 350 22.68 25.64 2.90
N MET A 351 22.00 26.38 2.00
CA MET A 351 22.35 27.76 1.67
C MET A 351 22.21 28.71 2.87
N LYS A 352 21.20 28.50 3.71
CA LYS A 352 20.98 29.27 4.95
C LYS A 352 21.89 28.85 6.10
N LYS A 353 22.79 27.87 5.89
CA LYS A 353 23.65 27.26 6.93
C LYS A 353 22.84 26.74 8.13
N GLN A 354 21.63 26.25 7.87
CA GLN A 354 20.79 25.60 8.88
C GLN A 354 21.11 24.11 8.90
N ASN A 355 21.63 23.63 10.03
CA ASN A 355 22.05 22.24 10.18
C ASN A 355 20.88 21.33 10.52
N VAL A 356 20.86 20.15 9.89
CA VAL A 356 20.00 19.01 10.21
C VAL A 356 20.91 17.86 10.62
N ASP A 357 20.63 17.20 11.74
CA ASP A 357 21.48 16.11 12.24
C ASP A 357 21.14 14.77 11.58
N VAL A 358 19.84 14.50 11.39
CA VAL A 358 19.35 13.22 10.85
C VAL A 358 18.27 13.47 9.80
N VAL A 359 18.35 12.77 8.67
CA VAL A 359 17.30 12.75 7.65
C VAL A 359 16.63 11.38 7.65
N PHE A 360 15.31 11.35 7.83
CA PHE A 360 14.47 10.20 7.51
C PHE A 360 13.90 10.39 6.11
N MET A 361 13.78 9.29 5.36
CA MET A 361 13.13 9.29 4.05
C MET A 361 12.43 7.95 3.80
N ASP A 362 11.18 8.03 3.32
CA ASP A 362 10.37 6.90 2.87
C ASP A 362 9.82 7.19 1.46
N PRO A 363 10.67 7.17 0.41
CA PRO A 363 10.25 7.54 -0.94
C PRO A 363 9.29 6.52 -1.55
N PRO A 364 8.56 6.92 -2.62
CA PRO A 364 7.74 5.99 -3.40
C PRO A 364 8.59 4.88 -4.06
N ARG A 365 7.91 3.89 -4.67
CA ARG A 365 8.55 2.73 -5.34
C ARG A 365 9.60 3.07 -6.40
N SER A 366 9.57 4.28 -6.96
CA SER A 366 10.58 4.77 -7.93
C SER A 366 11.92 5.11 -7.29
N GLY A 367 11.98 5.15 -5.95
CA GLY A 367 13.10 5.67 -5.18
C GLY A 367 13.21 7.19 -5.29
N SER A 368 14.33 7.72 -4.79
CA SER A 368 14.75 9.11 -4.99
C SER A 368 15.57 9.25 -6.27
N ASP A 369 15.48 10.42 -6.91
CA ASP A 369 16.26 10.74 -8.10
C ASP A 369 17.62 11.36 -7.73
N GLU A 370 18.49 11.49 -8.73
CA GLU A 370 19.83 12.03 -8.56
C GLU A 370 19.81 13.48 -8.05
N LYS A 371 18.80 14.26 -8.45
CA LYS A 371 18.60 15.64 -7.98
C LYS A 371 18.39 15.65 -6.46
N PHE A 372 17.49 14.83 -5.94
CA PHE A 372 17.23 14.70 -4.51
C PHE A 372 18.46 14.22 -3.74
N LEU A 373 19.14 13.19 -4.23
CA LEU A 373 20.35 12.66 -3.59
C LEU A 373 21.48 13.70 -3.52
N SER A 374 21.64 14.50 -4.58
CA SER A 374 22.59 15.61 -4.61
C SER A 374 22.25 16.68 -3.57
N SER A 375 20.96 16.98 -3.38
CA SER A 375 20.49 17.89 -2.32
C SER A 375 20.78 17.35 -0.92
N LEU A 376 20.63 16.04 -0.71
CA LEU A 376 20.94 15.38 0.56
C LEU A 376 22.43 15.45 0.89
N VAL A 377 23.30 15.21 -0.10
CA VAL A 377 24.76 15.35 0.04
C VAL A 377 25.12 16.81 0.39
N ARG A 378 24.46 17.78 -0.25
CA ARG A 378 24.69 19.21 0.03
C ARG A 378 24.23 19.64 1.43
N LEU A 379 23.16 19.05 1.95
CA LEU A 379 22.70 19.28 3.32
C LEU A 379 23.67 18.69 4.35
N LEU A 380 24.41 17.65 3.98
CA LEU A 380 25.43 16.98 4.78
C LEU A 380 24.96 16.58 6.21
N PRO A 381 23.83 15.85 6.35
CA PRO A 381 23.39 15.37 7.65
C PRO A 381 24.38 14.33 8.19
N LYS A 382 24.45 14.18 9.52
CA LYS A 382 25.31 13.18 10.16
C LYS A 382 24.82 11.76 9.92
N LYS A 383 23.51 11.59 9.67
CA LYS A 383 22.89 10.28 9.46
C LYS A 383 21.70 10.37 8.51
N VAL A 384 21.51 9.33 7.72
CA VAL A 384 20.35 9.12 6.87
C VAL A 384 19.70 7.80 7.24
N ILE A 385 18.39 7.81 7.45
CA ILE A 385 17.55 6.64 7.66
C ILE A 385 16.64 6.50 6.44
N TYR A 386 17.02 5.60 5.53
CA TYR A 386 16.28 5.32 4.31
C TYR A 386 15.39 4.09 4.53
N ILE A 387 14.07 4.31 4.55
CA ILE A 387 13.04 3.28 4.53
C ILE A 387 12.64 3.06 3.08
N SER A 388 12.75 1.82 2.57
CA SER A 388 12.44 1.53 1.17
C SER A 388 11.44 0.39 1.04
N CYS A 389 10.47 0.57 0.13
CA CYS A 389 9.57 -0.48 -0.31
C CYS A 389 10.06 -1.21 -1.58
N ASN A 390 11.19 -0.79 -2.16
CA ASN A 390 11.82 -1.40 -3.33
C ASN A 390 13.36 -1.39 -3.19
N PRO A 391 14.00 -2.54 -2.92
CA PRO A 391 15.44 -2.61 -2.70
C PRO A 391 16.28 -2.33 -3.95
N VAL A 392 15.74 -2.51 -5.17
CA VAL A 392 16.46 -2.22 -6.41
C VAL A 392 16.69 -0.73 -6.59
N THR A 393 15.66 0.07 -6.36
CA THR A 393 15.76 1.54 -6.41
C THR A 393 16.45 2.14 -5.18
N GLN A 394 16.70 1.32 -4.15
CA GLN A 394 17.50 1.72 -2.99
C GLN A 394 19.00 1.47 -3.22
N GLU A 395 19.34 0.38 -3.94
CA GLU A 395 20.71 0.05 -4.33
C GLU A 395 21.27 1.08 -5.32
N ARG A 396 20.46 1.43 -6.33
CA ARG A 396 20.76 2.48 -7.31
C ARG A 396 20.80 3.84 -6.65
#